data_AF-A0A523LCD9-F1
#
_entry.id   AF-A0A523LCD9-F1
#
_cell.length_a   1.000
_cell.length_b   1.000
_cell.length_c   1.000
_cell.angle_alpha   90.00
_cell.angle_beta   90.00
_cell.angle_gamma   90.00
#
_symmetry.space_group_name_H-M   'P 1'
#
loop_
_entity.id
_entity.type
_entity.pdbx_description
1 polymer ?
#
loop_
_entity_poly.entity_id
_entity_poly.type
_entity_poly.pdbx_seq_one_letter_code
_entity_poly.pdbx_strand_id
1 'polypeptide(L)' 'MGGADAGAGETADVHRVLVVGATGRQGGAVARELLKRGYAVRGLTRSPVSDRARRMSSLGVE' A
#
# COMPACT_ATOMS: atom_id res chain seq x y z
N MET A 1 15.55 19.51 -9.10
CA MET A 1 15.53 18.51 -10.19
C MET A 1 16.78 17.66 -10.00
N GLY A 2 16.62 16.41 -9.59
CA GLY A 2 17.73 15.49 -9.32
C GLY A 2 17.76 14.97 -7.88
N GLY A 3 17.18 13.80 -7.69
CA GLY A 3 17.39 12.87 -6.57
C GLY A 3 16.76 11.57 -7.05
N ALA A 4 17.49 10.70 -7.76
CA ALA A 4 18.51 9.78 -7.26
C ALA A 4 17.89 8.63 -6.48
N ASP A 5 17.34 7.67 -7.24
CA ASP A 5 17.24 6.28 -6.84
C ASP A 5 17.62 5.45 -8.07
N ALA A 6 18.93 5.32 -8.23
CA ALA A 6 19.55 4.36 -9.12
C ALA A 6 19.17 2.94 -8.68
N GLY A 7 18.70 2.14 -9.63
CA GLY A 7 18.73 0.67 -9.63
C GLY A 7 18.31 -0.05 -8.34
N ALA A 8 17.05 -0.49 -8.28
CA ALA A 8 16.69 -1.70 -7.56
C ALA A 8 16.05 -2.61 -8.61
N GLY A 9 16.80 -3.54 -9.19
CA GLY A 9 17.22 -4.73 -8.48
C GLY A 9 16.08 -5.74 -8.61
N GLU A 10 16.38 -6.93 -9.10
CA GLU A 10 15.48 -8.08 -9.17
C GLU A 10 14.95 -8.42 -7.76
N THR A 11 13.95 -7.66 -7.29
CA THR A 11 13.34 -7.89 -6.00
C THR A 11 12.46 -9.11 -6.14
N ALA A 12 12.92 -10.24 -5.59
CA ALA A 12 12.17 -11.48 -5.41
C ALA A 12 10.67 -11.21 -5.43
N ASP A 13 10.00 -11.73 -6.45
CA ASP A 13 8.63 -11.41 -6.90
C ASP A 13 7.65 -11.06 -5.76
N VAL A 14 7.76 -9.85 -5.23
CA VAL A 14 6.86 -9.33 -4.20
C VAL A 14 5.61 -8.96 -4.96
N HIS A 15 4.65 -9.87 -4.95
CA HIS A 15 3.36 -9.69 -5.60
C HIS A 15 2.72 -8.42 -5.04
N ARG A 16 2.85 -7.31 -5.78
CA ARG A 16 2.36 -6.00 -5.36
C ARG A 16 0.93 -5.83 -5.83
N VAL A 17 0.02 -5.54 -4.90
CA VAL A 17 -1.42 -5.43 -5.16
C VAL A 17 -1.90 -4.00 -4.93
N LEU A 18 -2.57 -3.42 -5.93
CA LEU A 18 -3.28 -2.15 -5.79
C LEU A 18 -4.70 -2.40 -5.27
N VAL A 19 -5.05 -1.76 -4.15
CA VAL A 19 -6.40 -1.81 -3.59
C VAL A 19 -7.07 -0.43 -3.73
N VAL A 20 -8.10 -0.38 -4.56
CA VAL A 20 -8.94 0.82 -4.70
C VAL A 20 -9.94 0.91 -3.54
N GLY A 21 -10.08 2.10 -2.96
CA GLY A 21 -10.95 2.27 -1.80
C GLY A 21 -10.41 1.57 -0.55
N ALA A 22 -9.08 1.51 -0.40
CA ALA A 22 -8.39 0.88 0.72
C ALA A 22 -8.78 1.44 2.10
N THR A 23 -9.34 2.65 2.15
CA THR A 23 -9.85 3.26 3.39
C THR A 23 -11.33 2.96 3.67
N GLY A 24 -12.02 2.31 2.72
CA GLY A 24 -13.40 1.86 2.86
C GLY A 24 -13.51 0.53 3.62
N ARG A 25 -14.75 0.10 3.89
CA ARG A 25 -15.01 -1.13 4.67
C ARG A 25 -14.42 -2.38 4.02
N GLN A 26 -14.71 -2.56 2.73
CA GLN A 26 -14.29 -3.75 1.98
C GLN A 26 -12.82 -3.67 1.57
N GLY A 27 -12.43 -2.59 0.88
CA GLY A 27 -11.04 -2.39 0.44
C GLY A 27 -10.06 -2.41 1.60
N GLY A 28 -10.40 -1.82 2.75
CA GLY A 28 -9.54 -1.89 3.94
C GLY A 28 -9.41 -3.29 4.52
N ALA A 29 -10.47 -4.10 4.50
CA ALA A 29 -10.40 -5.49 4.95
C ALA A 29 -9.50 -6.32 4.02
N VAL A 30 -9.66 -6.15 2.71
CA VAL A 30 -8.81 -6.81 1.69
C VAL A 30 -7.35 -6.41 1.85
N ALA A 31 -7.06 -5.11 1.95
CA ALA A 31 -5.69 -4.61 2.11
C ALA A 31 -4.99 -5.18 3.36
N ARG A 32 -5.69 -5.23 4.50
CA ARG A 32 -5.15 -5.83 5.74
C ARG A 32 -4.88 -7.33 5.59
N GLU A 33 -5.75 -8.05 4.90
CA GLU A 33 -5.60 -9.49 4.69
C GLU A 33 -4.45 -9.81 3.71
N LEU A 34 -4.29 -9.00 2.66
CA LEU A 34 -3.15 -9.11 1.75
C LEU A 34 -1.82 -8.87 2.46
N LEU A 35 -1.73 -7.85 3.31
CA LEU A 35 -0.54 -7.60 4.13
C LEU A 35 -0.20 -8.80 5.03
N LYS A 36 -1.19 -9.39 5.70
CA LYS A 36 -0.98 -10.59 6.54
C LYS A 36 -0.43 -11.79 5.77
N ARG A 37 -0.74 -11.88 4.48
CA ARG A 37 -0.27 -12.95 3.58
C ARG A 37 1.08 -12.65 2.94
N GLY A 38 1.71 -11.51 3.28
CA GLY A 38 3.04 -11.13 2.79
C GLY A 38 3.03 -10.39 1.45
N TYR A 39 1.87 -9.97 0.95
CA TYR A 39 1.80 -9.14 -0.25
C TYR A 39 2.21 -7.70 0.07
N ALA A 40 2.89 -7.05 -0.87
CA ALA A 40 3.07 -5.60 -0.83
C ALA A 40 1.76 -4.93 -1.29
N VAL A 41 1.21 -4.01 -0.50
CA VAL A 41 -0.10 -3.40 -0.79
C VAL A 41 0.06 -1.90 -1.00
N ARG A 42 -0.46 -1.41 -2.14
CA ARG A 42 -0.63 0.02 -2.40
C ARG A 42 -2.11 0.39 -2.32
N GLY A 43 -2.45 1.41 -1.55
CA GLY A 43 -3.82 1.85 -1.32
C GLY A 43 -4.17 3.12 -2.09
N LEU A 44 -5.17 3.07 -2.97
CA LEU A 44 -5.68 4.28 -3.62
C LEU A 44 -6.73 4.96 -2.74
N THR A 45 -6.46 6.20 -2.35
CA THR A 45 -7.36 7.08 -1.59
C THR A 45 -7.38 8.48 -2.20
N ARG A 46 -8.53 9.14 -2.15
CA ARG A 46 -8.67 10.55 -2.56
C ARG A 46 -8.05 11.52 -1.55
N SER A 47 -7.88 11.09 -0.30
CA SER A 47 -7.33 11.90 0.79
C SER A 47 -6.27 11.10 1.56
N PRO A 48 -4.99 11.22 1.19
CA PRO A 48 -3.89 10.50 1.85
C PRO A 48 -3.61 11.03 3.27
N VAL A 49 -4.02 12.27 3.56
CA VAL A 49 -3.87 12.93 4.87
C VAL A 49 -5.08 12.71 5.80
N SER A 50 -6.01 11.85 5.45
CA SER A 50 -7.14 11.50 6.34
C SER A 50 -6.69 10.53 7.43
N ASP A 51 -7.37 10.53 8.58
CA ASP A 51 -7.05 9.59 9.68
C ASP A 51 -7.14 8.12 9.23
N ARG A 52 -8.09 7.81 8.35
CA ARG A 52 -8.22 6.46 7.79
C ARG A 52 -7.02 6.08 6.93
N ALA A 53 -6.53 7.01 6.10
CA ALA A 53 -5.36 6.77 5.27
C ALA A 53 -4.08 6.61 6.12
N ARG A 54 -3.90 7.48 7.13
CA ARG A 54 -2.79 7.34 8.10
C ARG A 54 -2.82 6.00 8.83
N ARG A 55 -4.00 5.53 9.25
CA ARG A 55 -4.14 4.19 9.86
C ARG A 55 -3.72 3.08 8.90
N MET A 56 -4.14 3.14 7.64
CA MET A 56 -3.72 2.14 6.64
C MET A 56 -2.19 2.18 6.42
N SER A 57 -1.60 3.38 6.38
CA SER A 57 -0.16 3.56 6.24
C SER A 57 0.63 2.99 7.42
N SER A 58 0.16 3.20 8.66
CA SER A 58 0.76 2.60 9.86
C SER A 58 0.71 1.06 9.89
N LEU A 59 -0.17 0.45 9.08
CA LEU A 59 -0.25 -1.01 8.92
C LEU A 59 0.68 -1.54 7.82
N GLY A 60 1.35 -0.68 7.08
CA GLY A 60 2.24 -1.06 5.97
C GLY A 60 1.61 -0.95 4.58
N VAL A 61 0.41 -0.36 4.44
CA VAL A 61 -0.12 0.01 3.13
C VAL A 61 0.56 1.28 2.62
N GLU A 62 1.10 1.23 1.42
CA GLU A 62 1.69 2.38 0.72
C GLU A 62 0.64 3.32 0.14
#